data_AF-A0A6A7ZL12-F1
#
_entry.id   AF-A0A6A7ZL12-F1
#
_cell.length_a   1.000
_cell.length_b   1.000
_cell.length_c   1.000
_cell.angle_alpha   90.00
_cell.angle_beta   90.00
_cell.angle_gamma   90.00
#
_symmetry.space_group_name_H-M   'P 1'
#
loop_
_entity.id
_entity.type
_entity.pdbx_description
1 polymer ?
#
loop_
_entity_poly.entity_id
_entity_poly.type
_entity_poly.pdbx_seq_one_letter_code
_entity_poly.pdbx_strand_id
1 'polypeptide(L)'
;WERSLGEPRLVPLAEMEVKAQIARPVQGAHLIAGQPYRIFGAAWSGEAVIRQVQVCTGDGRGWREGRLLETERPFAWRLWEYMWTPEEVGRYILRCRAIDGAGCVQPELPRSDCESYAANWIVPVEVTVVPEPQTYEEEFVI
;
A
#
# COMPACT_ATOMS: atom_id res chain seq x y z
N TRP A 1 -20.37 -12.39 -7.39
CA TRP A 1 -20.88 -13.68 -7.89
C TRP A 1 -20.45 -14.77 -6.94
N GLU A 2 -21.34 -15.68 -6.56
CA GLU A 2 -20.97 -16.91 -5.86
C GLU A 2 -20.81 -18.03 -6.89
N ARG A 3 -19.69 -18.76 -6.81
CA ARG A 3 -19.36 -19.89 -7.69
C ARG A 3 -19.09 -21.14 -6.85
N SER A 4 -20.10 -21.61 -6.13
CA SER A 4 -20.17 -23.02 -5.74
C SER A 4 -20.36 -23.88 -7.01
N LEU A 5 -19.83 -25.11 -7.06
CA LEU A 5 -19.96 -26.06 -8.19
C LEU A 5 -21.35 -26.00 -8.85
N GLY A 6 -21.50 -25.23 -9.93
CA GLY A 6 -22.80 -24.86 -10.52
C GLY A 6 -22.76 -23.55 -11.32
N GLU A 7 -23.93 -23.10 -11.79
CA GLU A 7 -24.03 -21.84 -12.54
C GLU A 7 -23.76 -20.62 -11.64
N PRO A 8 -23.06 -19.59 -12.15
CA PRO A 8 -22.74 -18.41 -11.36
C PRO A 8 -24.01 -17.70 -10.91
N ARG A 9 -24.11 -17.35 -9.61
CA ARG A 9 -25.26 -16.62 -9.08
C ARG A 9 -24.88 -15.21 -8.62
N LEU A 10 -25.73 -14.24 -8.93
CA LEU A 10 -25.69 -12.91 -8.32
C LEU A 10 -26.13 -13.01 -6.86
N VAL A 11 -25.24 -12.62 -5.96
CA VAL A 11 -25.47 -12.58 -4.51
C VAL A 11 -25.20 -11.16 -4.00
N PRO A 12 -25.92 -10.70 -2.96
CA PRO A 12 -25.62 -9.42 -2.32
C PRO A 12 -24.17 -9.36 -1.84
N LEU A 13 -23.53 -8.19 -1.97
CA LEU A 13 -22.23 -7.94 -1.35
C LEU A 13 -22.45 -7.76 0.17
N ALA A 14 -21.87 -8.65 0.98
CA ALA A 14 -22.09 -8.67 2.43
C ALA A 14 -20.83 -8.26 3.21
N GLU A 15 -19.71 -8.95 2.97
CA GLU A 15 -18.48 -8.75 3.73
C GLU A 15 -17.46 -7.91 2.97
N MET A 16 -16.75 -7.04 3.71
CA MET A 16 -15.59 -6.32 3.16
C MET A 16 -14.37 -7.23 3.11
N GLU A 17 -13.80 -7.38 1.92
CA GLU A 17 -12.55 -8.13 1.74
C GLU A 17 -11.33 -7.36 2.27
N VAL A 18 -10.30 -8.10 2.66
CA VAL A 18 -9.04 -7.55 3.15
C VAL A 18 -8.38 -6.59 2.14
N LYS A 19 -7.95 -5.42 2.60
CA LYS A 19 -7.24 -4.44 1.79
C LYS A 19 -6.31 -3.55 2.62
N ALA A 20 -5.18 -3.18 2.02
CA ALA A 20 -4.36 -2.04 2.37
C ALA A 20 -4.32 -1.03 1.21
N GLN A 21 -4.15 0.24 1.56
CA GLN A 21 -3.96 1.34 0.63
C GLN A 21 -2.92 2.32 1.15
N ILE A 22 -1.98 2.72 0.29
CA ILE A 22 -1.03 3.81 0.56
C ILE A 22 -1.79 5.13 0.52
N ALA A 23 -1.67 5.92 1.59
CA ALA A 23 -2.17 7.30 1.64
C ALA A 23 -1.08 8.32 1.27
N ARG A 24 0.15 8.08 1.73
CA ARG A 24 1.34 8.82 1.29
C ARG A 24 2.51 7.86 1.05
N PRO A 25 3.28 8.07 -0.03
CA PRO A 25 3.21 9.19 -0.97
C PRO A 25 1.99 9.09 -1.92
N VAL A 26 1.68 10.18 -2.62
CA VAL A 26 0.65 10.18 -3.69
C VAL A 26 1.28 9.82 -5.03
N GLN A 27 0.44 9.43 -5.99
CA GLN A 27 0.88 9.18 -7.37
C GLN A 27 1.67 10.36 -7.93
N GLY A 28 2.84 10.08 -8.49
CA GLY A 28 3.74 11.07 -9.09
C GLY A 28 4.54 11.90 -8.08
N ALA A 29 4.56 11.56 -6.79
CA ALA A 29 5.33 12.32 -5.80
C ALA A 29 6.84 12.26 -6.06
N HIS A 30 7.52 13.36 -5.71
CA HIS A 30 8.98 13.45 -5.75
C HIS A 30 9.56 13.22 -4.36
N LEU A 31 10.49 12.28 -4.23
CA LEU A 31 11.21 11.95 -2.99
C LEU A 31 12.70 12.21 -3.16
N ILE A 32 13.44 12.38 -2.07
CA ILE A 32 14.87 12.70 -2.13
C ILE A 32 15.70 11.43 -1.84
N ALA A 33 16.66 11.13 -2.72
CA ALA A 33 17.60 10.03 -2.50
C ALA A 33 18.40 10.24 -1.20
N GLY A 34 18.61 9.17 -0.44
CA GLY A 34 19.33 9.20 0.85
C GLY A 34 18.54 9.77 2.03
N GLN A 35 17.36 10.37 1.81
CA GLN A 35 16.53 10.91 2.89
C GLN A 35 15.45 9.91 3.34
N PRO A 36 15.29 9.64 4.64
CA PRO A 36 14.20 8.80 5.15
C PRO A 36 12.83 9.38 4.82
N TYR A 37 12.00 8.59 4.16
CA TYR A 37 10.61 8.89 3.85
C TYR A 37 9.66 7.94 4.58
N ARG A 38 8.61 8.50 5.18
CA ARG A 38 7.56 7.73 5.84
C ARG A 38 6.46 7.39 4.82
N ILE A 39 6.41 6.13 4.40
CA ILE A 39 5.27 5.58 3.66
C ILE A 39 4.19 5.20 4.69
N PHE A 40 2.94 5.62 4.50
CA PHE A 40 1.87 5.26 5.42
C PHE A 40 0.51 5.18 4.74
N GLY A 41 -0.42 4.52 5.42
CA GLY A 41 -1.75 4.29 4.90
C GLY A 41 -2.70 3.65 5.89
N ALA A 42 -3.78 3.10 5.35
CA ALA A 42 -4.79 2.37 6.11
C ALA A 42 -4.95 0.95 5.57
N ALA A 43 -5.37 0.03 6.44
CA ALA A 43 -5.73 -1.33 6.11
C ALA A 43 -7.02 -1.73 6.83
N TRP A 44 -7.82 -2.61 6.24
CA TRP A 44 -9.09 -3.07 6.79
C TRP A 44 -9.42 -4.48 6.28
N SER A 45 -10.23 -5.20 7.05
CA SER A 45 -10.92 -6.42 6.65
C SER A 45 -12.26 -6.42 7.41
N GLY A 46 -13.31 -7.02 6.85
CA GLY A 46 -14.67 -6.94 7.41
C GLY A 46 -14.76 -7.53 8.81
N GLU A 47 -14.82 -8.85 8.90
CA GLU A 47 -14.96 -9.58 10.18
C GLU A 47 -13.61 -9.96 10.82
N ALA A 48 -12.51 -9.90 10.05
CA ALA A 48 -11.18 -10.27 10.51
C ALA A 48 -10.32 -9.06 10.88
N VAL A 49 -9.45 -9.22 11.87
CA VAL A 49 -8.47 -8.19 12.24
C VAL A 49 -7.32 -8.15 11.24
N ILE A 50 -6.76 -6.97 10.95
CA ILE A 50 -5.51 -6.86 10.18
C ILE A 50 -4.33 -7.36 11.01
N ARG A 51 -3.65 -8.40 10.54
CA ARG A 51 -2.47 -8.98 11.20
C ARG A 51 -1.17 -8.43 10.67
N GLN A 52 -1.07 -8.21 9.36
CA GLN A 52 0.15 -7.72 8.75
C GLN A 52 -0.18 -6.78 7.59
N VAL A 53 0.67 -5.77 7.40
CA VAL A 53 0.76 -5.03 6.14
C VAL A 53 2.16 -5.21 5.60
N GLN A 54 2.27 -5.55 4.32
CA GLN A 54 3.53 -5.69 3.62
C GLN A 54 3.68 -4.57 2.59
N VAL A 55 4.89 -4.03 2.46
CA VAL A 55 5.26 -2.94 1.57
C VAL A 55 6.39 -3.40 0.65
N CYS A 56 6.24 -3.16 -0.65
CA CYS A 56 7.28 -3.35 -1.65
C CYS A 56 7.54 -1.99 -2.32
N THR A 57 8.80 -1.56 -2.41
CA THR A 57 9.14 -0.24 -2.94
C THR A 57 9.69 -0.28 -4.36
N GLY A 58 9.82 -1.47 -4.96
CA GLY A 58 10.40 -1.63 -6.30
C GLY A 58 11.94 -1.59 -6.34
N ASP A 59 12.60 -1.55 -5.19
CA ASP A 59 14.07 -1.58 -5.04
C ASP A 59 14.71 -2.97 -5.17
N GLY A 60 13.99 -3.94 -5.73
CA GLY A 60 14.44 -5.33 -5.85
C GLY A 60 14.46 -6.13 -4.55
N ARG A 61 14.20 -5.53 -3.38
CA ARG A 61 14.25 -6.22 -2.07
C ARG A 61 12.95 -6.95 -1.71
N GLY A 62 11.92 -6.87 -2.55
CA GLY A 62 10.65 -7.56 -2.36
C GLY A 62 9.76 -6.96 -1.27
N TRP A 63 8.94 -7.81 -0.65
CA TRP A 63 7.98 -7.44 0.39
C TRP A 63 8.65 -7.32 1.76
N ARG A 64 8.37 -6.23 2.48
CA ARG A 64 8.84 -5.97 3.85
C ARG A 64 7.67 -5.61 4.75
N GLU A 65 7.81 -5.88 6.04
CA GLU A 65 6.74 -5.63 7.00
C GLU A 65 6.61 -4.15 7.37
N GLY A 66 5.40 -3.62 7.26
CA GLY A 66 5.03 -2.32 7.78
C GLY A 66 4.60 -2.41 9.26
N ARG A 67 4.85 -1.35 10.01
CA ARG A 67 4.47 -1.21 11.41
C ARG A 67 3.00 -0.80 11.52
N LEU A 68 2.21 -1.55 12.27
CA LEU A 68 0.84 -1.18 12.63
C LEU A 68 0.87 -0.21 13.83
N LEU A 69 0.17 0.92 13.74
CA LEU A 69 0.34 2.05 14.67
C LEU A 69 -0.66 2.05 15.83
N GLU A 70 -1.90 1.69 15.56
CA GLU A 70 -3.00 1.75 16.53
C GLU A 70 -3.37 0.36 17.05
N THR A 71 -3.91 0.34 18.27
CA THR A 71 -4.55 -0.84 18.85
C THR A 71 -5.73 -1.23 17.97
N GLU A 72 -5.87 -2.53 17.73
CA GLU A 72 -6.99 -3.06 16.96
C GLU A 72 -8.32 -2.66 17.60
N ARG A 73 -9.28 -2.26 16.76
CA ARG A 73 -10.67 -2.09 17.13
C ARG A 73 -11.53 -2.84 16.12
N PRO A 74 -12.51 -3.65 16.55
CA PRO A 74 -13.43 -4.30 15.62
C PRO A 74 -14.06 -3.31 14.66
N PHE A 75 -14.11 -3.66 13.38
CA PHE A 75 -14.71 -2.87 12.29
C PHE A 75 -14.05 -1.51 12.01
N ALA A 76 -12.93 -1.18 12.64
CA ALA A 76 -12.15 0.02 12.33
C ALA A 76 -11.00 -0.31 11.37
N TRP A 77 -10.68 0.62 10.48
CA TRP A 77 -9.41 0.58 9.77
C TRP A 77 -8.22 0.64 10.75
N ARG A 78 -7.10 0.05 10.34
CA ARG A 78 -5.84 0.05 11.08
C ARG A 78 -4.82 0.85 10.30
N LEU A 79 -4.25 1.87 10.95
CA LEU A 79 -3.18 2.66 10.36
C LEU A 79 -1.85 1.89 10.39
N TRP A 80 -1.06 2.08 9.35
CA TRP A 80 0.23 1.43 9.19
C TRP A 80 1.26 2.39 8.59
N GLU A 81 2.53 2.13 8.84
CA GLU A 81 3.64 2.88 8.25
C GLU A 81 4.85 1.99 7.93
N TYR A 82 5.72 2.49 7.07
CA TYR A 82 7.01 1.89 6.74
C TYR A 82 8.01 3.01 6.44
N MET A 83 9.15 3.00 7.14
CA MET A 83 10.24 3.93 6.88
C MET A 83 11.09 3.39 5.73
N TRP A 84 11.21 4.19 4.68
CA TRP A 84 11.99 3.85 3.50
C TRP A 84 13.02 4.94 3.22
N THR A 85 14.26 4.56 2.99
CA THR A 85 15.30 5.49 2.50
C THR A 85 15.68 5.03 1.09
N PRO A 86 15.22 5.71 0.02
CA PRO A 86 15.61 5.36 -1.34
C PRO A 86 17.09 5.65 -1.57
N GLU A 87 17.86 4.66 -2.00
CA GLU A 87 19.32 4.81 -2.19
C GLU A 87 19.67 5.44 -3.54
N GLU A 88 18.90 5.16 -4.59
CA GLU A 88 19.19 5.59 -5.96
C GLU A 88 18.09 6.50 -6.53
N VAL A 89 18.48 7.46 -7.36
CA VAL A 89 17.54 8.28 -8.14
C VAL A 89 16.85 7.44 -9.21
N GLY A 90 15.58 7.73 -9.50
CA GLY A 90 14.83 6.98 -10.50
C GLY A 90 13.34 6.84 -10.19
N ARG A 91 12.64 6.07 -11.02
CA ARG A 91 11.21 5.77 -10.83
C ARG A 91 11.04 4.51 -9.99
N TYR A 92 10.16 4.57 -9.02
CA TYR A 92 9.83 3.46 -8.13
C TYR A 92 8.32 3.21 -8.13
N ILE A 93 7.95 1.94 -8.09
CA ILE A 93 6.56 1.50 -7.99
C ILE A 93 6.35 0.94 -6.58
N LEU A 94 5.72 1.74 -5.74
CA LEU A 94 5.36 1.36 -4.38
C LEU A 94 4.08 0.55 -4.39
N ARG A 95 4.06 -0.54 -3.62
CA ARG A 95 2.91 -1.43 -3.45
C ARG A 95 2.74 -1.77 -1.99
N CYS A 96 1.50 -1.90 -1.56
CA CYS A 96 1.16 -2.46 -0.25
C CYS A 96 0.13 -3.58 -0.39
N ARG A 97 0.15 -4.53 0.54
CA ARG A 97 -0.91 -5.53 0.71
C ARG A 97 -1.16 -5.84 2.18
N ALA A 98 -2.41 -6.14 2.53
CA ALA A 98 -2.78 -6.60 3.86
C ALA A 98 -2.94 -8.13 3.91
N ILE A 99 -2.70 -8.68 5.11
CA ILE A 99 -3.01 -10.04 5.51
C ILE A 99 -3.84 -9.96 6.79
N ASP A 100 -5.02 -10.59 6.80
CA ASP A 100 -5.90 -10.57 7.97
C ASP A 100 -5.75 -11.81 8.87
N GLY A 101 -6.47 -11.82 9.99
CA GLY A 101 -6.46 -12.89 10.98
C GLY A 101 -7.05 -14.22 10.52
N ALA A 102 -7.80 -14.22 9.42
CA ALA A 102 -8.33 -15.42 8.78
C ALA A 102 -7.35 -16.01 7.75
N GLY A 103 -6.21 -15.34 7.50
CA GLY A 103 -5.23 -15.74 6.50
C GLY A 103 -5.56 -15.28 5.08
N CYS A 104 -6.57 -14.43 4.91
CA CYS A 104 -6.87 -13.84 3.61
C CYS A 104 -5.77 -12.85 3.23
N VAL A 105 -5.33 -12.94 1.98
CA VAL A 105 -4.30 -12.05 1.40
C VAL A 105 -4.93 -11.23 0.30
N GLN A 106 -4.64 -9.93 0.31
CA GLN A 106 -5.10 -9.01 -0.72
C GLN A 106 -4.58 -9.44 -2.12
N PRO A 107 -5.45 -9.55 -3.14
CA PRO A 107 -5.06 -10.03 -4.46
C PRO A 107 -4.21 -9.01 -5.23
N GLU A 108 -3.30 -9.49 -6.08
CA GLU A 108 -2.45 -8.60 -6.90
C GLU A 108 -3.22 -7.92 -8.03
N LEU A 109 -4.16 -8.63 -8.65
CA LEU A 109 -4.92 -8.19 -9.82
C LEU A 109 -6.42 -8.09 -9.51
N PRO A 110 -7.16 -7.22 -10.21
CA PRO A 110 -8.61 -7.20 -10.14
C PRO A 110 -9.19 -8.57 -10.52
N ARG A 111 -10.31 -8.95 -9.88
CA ARG A 111 -11.09 -10.10 -10.33
C ARG A 111 -11.79 -9.75 -11.65
N SER A 112 -11.70 -10.64 -12.63
CA SER A 112 -12.27 -10.43 -13.97
C SER A 112 -13.80 -10.44 -14.00
N ASP A 113 -14.45 -10.94 -12.95
CA ASP A 113 -15.90 -11.19 -12.90
C ASP A 113 -16.68 -10.28 -11.93
N CYS A 114 -16.00 -9.36 -11.24
CA CYS A 114 -16.63 -8.28 -10.49
C CYS A 114 -16.43 -6.99 -11.28
N GLU A 115 -17.50 -6.39 -11.80
CA GLU A 115 -17.52 -5.15 -12.60
C GLU A 115 -17.06 -3.91 -11.78
N SER A 116 -15.82 -3.91 -11.28
CA SER A 116 -15.18 -2.92 -10.37
C SER A 116 -15.74 -2.82 -8.95
N TYR A 117 -16.87 -3.46 -8.63
CA TYR A 117 -17.36 -3.59 -7.26
C TYR A 117 -16.38 -4.39 -6.38
N ALA A 118 -16.24 -4.00 -5.10
CA ALA A 118 -15.29 -4.59 -4.15
C ALA A 118 -13.82 -4.52 -4.62
N ALA A 119 -13.34 -3.32 -4.91
CA ALA A 119 -11.97 -3.08 -5.37
C ALA A 119 -10.90 -3.37 -4.31
N ASN A 120 -10.59 -4.65 -4.09
CA ASN A 120 -9.62 -5.10 -3.11
C ASN A 120 -8.21 -5.32 -3.68
N TRP A 121 -7.96 -5.20 -4.99
CA TRP A 121 -6.64 -5.46 -5.55
C TRP A 121 -5.57 -4.44 -5.10
N ILE A 122 -4.31 -4.79 -5.30
CA ILE A 122 -3.16 -3.91 -5.02
C ILE A 122 -3.17 -2.74 -6.00
N VAL A 123 -3.24 -1.53 -5.46
CA VAL A 123 -3.13 -0.29 -6.25
C VAL A 123 -1.70 0.24 -6.11
N PRO A 124 -0.88 0.20 -7.16
CA PRO A 124 0.48 0.73 -7.11
C PRO A 124 0.49 2.26 -7.03
N VAL A 125 1.54 2.81 -6.42
CA VAL A 125 1.84 4.24 -6.39
C VAL A 125 3.20 4.46 -7.03
N GLU A 126 3.24 5.17 -8.14
CA GLU A 126 4.49 5.57 -8.79
C GLU A 126 5.05 6.84 -8.14
N VAL A 127 6.34 6.82 -7.84
CA VAL A 127 7.08 7.99 -7.33
C VAL A 127 8.38 8.17 -8.11
N THR A 128 8.89 9.40 -8.12
CA THR A 128 10.21 9.72 -8.68
C THR A 128 11.15 10.12 -7.54
N VAL A 129 12.26 9.42 -7.39
CA VAL A 129 13.34 9.79 -6.49
C VAL A 129 14.30 10.70 -7.25
N VAL A 130 14.52 11.90 -6.72
CA VAL A 130 15.39 12.95 -7.26
C VAL A 130 16.63 13.10 -6.37
N PRO A 131 17.75 13.65 -6.89
CA PRO A 131 18.90 13.95 -6.06
C PRO A 131 18.57 14.98 -4.98
N GLU A 132 19.33 14.97 -3.89
CA GLU A 132 19.24 15.99 -2.86
C GLU A 132 19.55 17.37 -3.46
N PRO A 133 18.73 18.42 -3.16
CA PRO A 133 18.99 19.75 -3.67
C PRO A 133 20.36 20.23 -3.19
N GLN A 134 21.25 20.55 -4.13
CA GLN A 134 22.49 21.24 -3.80
C GLN A 134 22.13 22.64 -3.31
N THR A 135 22.31 22.89 -2.02
CA THR A 135 22.21 24.25 -1.48
C THR A 135 23.49 24.96 -1.89
N TYR A 136 23.44 25.77 -2.94
CA TYR A 136 24.52 26.72 -3.21
C TYR A 136 24.42 27.82 -2.15
N GLU A 137 25.38 27.90 -1.23
CA GLU A 137 25.58 29.15 -0.50
C GLU A 137 26.03 30.18 -1.54
N GLU A 138 25.23 31.23 -1.73
CA GLU A 138 25.70 32.41 -2.44
C GLU A 138 26.85 33.00 -1.61
N GLU A 139 28.09 32.68 -1.98
CA GLU A 139 29.25 33.47 -1.57
C GLU A 139 29.05 34.88 -2.16
N PHE A 140 28.39 35.74 -1.40
CA PHE A 140 28.41 37.18 -1.61
C PHE A 140 29.86 37.64 -1.40
N VAL A 141 30.62 37.65 -2.49
CA VAL A 141 31.86 38.42 -2.55
C VAL A 141 31.46 39.90 -2.65
N ILE A 142 31.86 40.64 -1.61
CA ILE A 142 31.55 42.05 -1.32
C ILE A 142 31.99 42.98 -2.45
#